data_AF-A0A7W2G2F1-F1
#
_entry.id   AF-A0A7W2G2F1-F1
#
_cell.length_a   1.000
_cell.length_b   1.000
_cell.length_c   1.000
_cell.angle_alpha   90.00
_cell.angle_beta   90.00
_cell.angle_gamma   90.00
#
_symmetry.space_group_name_H-M   'P 1'
#
loop_
_entity.id
_entity.type
_entity.pdbx_description
1 polymer ?
#
loop_
_entity_poly.entity_id
_entity_poly.type
_entity_poly.pdbx_seq_one_letter_code
_entity_poly.pdbx_strand_id
1 'polypeptide(L)'
;MPEKYWPETVVLWGAGATKYLGIYTTKELSELILKITLGDFSFLNGKNKKISDSFKKLVTIDLLEDKNISEVYDFKALSTIIRINPKFNINELFTMLDQLIENNRGFNAFFNNKKEFIRVERIKGAKRCLILLIEELERISIQNKPGCFDENKIKPYYELSDILSQLMVEEAREFDKRGYKRDTRKFYMYSYALVSFNWDPVFSWNIYNAHRKQNQKHIKLRDNFTLNLSTDFGIQIASRDDRDSEIYYTANESHCREVNNSRYSSKVLRIGKVLFPHGMFGCRICPECGKSIADFSQNGNLFSTQCFGPSILNELQIGWKYSTDKEKKYRNGAIECPYCGQITYPYDMPLIMQTSLRNESIFPLYNIKTELGLLLKNAKHIVFAGYSLPTDDIIVKTFFMSSVAGSDRNKLKCTIINHDEKYLNSDKWISGEKIVDYLKENKGTSTSRCIRSICDIFNIKNTRVSLKGIPGVFIKNGKLSRESVLDVLYPKEYFKEGFPINR
;
A
#
# COMPACT_ATOMS: atom_id res chain seq x y z
N MET A 1 8.14 -18.42 30.33
CA MET A 1 6.97 -18.32 29.42
C MET A 1 7.47 -18.45 27.99
N PRO A 2 6.78 -19.18 27.10
CA PRO A 2 7.18 -19.21 25.69
C PRO A 2 7.18 -17.79 25.13
N GLU A 3 8.28 -17.41 24.49
CA GLU A 3 8.56 -16.07 24.00
C GLU A 3 7.53 -15.69 22.92
N LYS A 4 6.62 -14.77 23.23
CA LYS A 4 5.65 -14.22 22.26
C LYS A 4 6.35 -13.19 21.38
N TYR A 5 7.14 -13.66 20.42
CA TYR A 5 7.90 -12.79 19.53
C TYR A 5 6.99 -12.12 18.49
N TRP A 6 7.18 -10.82 18.32
CA TRP A 6 6.55 -9.97 17.30
C TRP A 6 7.59 -8.99 16.74
N PRO A 7 7.37 -8.45 15.53
CA PRO A 7 8.17 -7.35 15.01
C PRO A 7 8.26 -6.18 16.01
N GLU A 8 9.47 -5.73 16.31
CA GLU A 8 9.68 -4.64 17.27
C GLU A 8 9.43 -3.26 16.65
N THR A 9 9.64 -3.14 15.34
CA THR A 9 9.40 -1.90 14.60
C THR A 9 8.27 -2.10 13.59
N VAL A 10 7.25 -1.24 13.64
CA VAL A 10 6.15 -1.22 12.66
C VAL A 10 6.20 0.08 11.87
N VAL A 11 6.33 -0.04 10.54
CA VAL A 11 6.34 1.11 9.63
C VAL A 11 4.96 1.28 9.01
N LEU A 12 4.38 2.47 9.20
CA LEU A 12 3.10 2.88 8.66
C LEU A 12 3.35 3.76 7.43
N TRP A 13 3.18 3.16 6.27
CA TRP A 13 3.42 3.73 4.96
C TRP A 13 2.16 4.43 4.44
N GLY A 14 2.20 5.76 4.36
CA GLY A 14 1.10 6.60 3.90
C GLY A 14 1.35 7.24 2.54
N ALA A 15 0.38 8.02 2.06
CA ALA A 15 0.46 8.71 0.77
C ALA A 15 1.70 9.63 0.63
N GLY A 16 2.14 10.24 1.73
CA GLY A 16 3.33 11.07 1.74
C GLY A 16 4.61 10.28 1.46
N ALA A 17 4.62 8.96 1.64
CA ALA A 17 5.78 8.12 1.40
C ALA A 17 6.07 7.94 -0.09
N THR A 18 5.05 7.97 -0.94
CA THR A 18 5.18 7.85 -2.40
C THR A 18 4.89 9.12 -3.16
N LYS A 19 4.69 10.24 -2.45
CA LYS A 19 4.45 11.55 -3.08
C LYS A 19 5.55 11.95 -4.06
N TYR A 20 6.81 11.61 -3.76
CA TYR A 20 7.96 11.85 -4.65
C TYR A 20 7.86 11.09 -5.98
N LEU A 21 7.18 9.94 -6.02
CA LEU A 21 6.89 9.20 -7.25
C LEU A 21 5.80 9.86 -8.11
N GLY A 22 4.98 10.71 -7.51
CA GLY A 22 3.83 11.35 -8.16
C GLY A 22 2.48 10.79 -7.74
N ILE A 23 2.44 9.75 -6.90
CA ILE A 23 1.19 9.18 -6.36
C ILE A 23 0.40 10.27 -5.65
N TYR A 24 -0.90 10.32 -5.93
CA TYR A 24 -1.78 11.35 -5.41
C TYR A 24 -2.21 11.05 -3.98
N THR A 25 -2.43 12.10 -3.21
CA THR A 25 -3.14 12.00 -1.94
C THR A 25 -4.65 11.91 -2.19
N THR A 26 -5.41 11.40 -1.24
CA THR A 26 -6.88 11.36 -1.28
C THR A 26 -7.52 12.72 -1.63
N LYS A 27 -6.93 13.82 -1.12
CA LYS A 27 -7.38 15.18 -1.43
C LYS A 27 -7.17 15.52 -2.90
N GLU A 28 -5.97 15.23 -3.42
CA GLU A 28 -5.64 15.49 -4.82
C GLU A 28 -6.48 14.63 -5.77
N LEU A 29 -6.73 13.35 -5.43
CA LEU A 29 -7.66 12.51 -6.19
C LEU A 29 -9.06 13.14 -6.25
N SER A 30 -9.57 13.67 -5.13
CA SER A 30 -10.87 14.35 -5.10
C SER A 30 -10.90 15.55 -6.06
N GLU A 31 -9.86 16.38 -6.04
CA GLU A 31 -9.72 17.55 -6.91
C GLU A 31 -9.60 17.14 -8.39
N LEU A 32 -8.84 16.10 -8.70
CA LEU A 32 -8.66 15.59 -10.06
C LEU A 32 -9.93 14.98 -10.63
N ILE A 33 -10.67 14.20 -9.84
CA ILE A 33 -11.94 13.63 -10.27
C ILE A 33 -12.95 14.75 -10.55
N LEU A 34 -13.01 15.78 -9.69
CA LEU A 34 -13.86 16.94 -9.95
C LEU A 34 -13.49 17.62 -11.28
N LYS A 35 -12.19 17.87 -11.52
CA LYS A 35 -11.70 18.42 -12.80
C LYS A 35 -12.13 17.56 -14.00
N ILE A 36 -11.97 16.24 -13.92
CA ILE A 36 -12.39 15.29 -14.95
C ILE A 36 -13.90 15.44 -15.24
N THR A 37 -14.74 15.52 -14.20
CA THR A 37 -16.19 15.70 -14.40
C THR A 37 -16.56 17.05 -15.03
N LEU A 38 -15.67 18.05 -14.95
CA LEU A 38 -15.82 19.35 -15.59
C LEU A 38 -15.15 19.42 -16.98
N GLY A 39 -14.52 18.35 -17.44
CA GLY A 39 -13.77 18.32 -18.70
C GLY A 39 -12.41 19.02 -18.65
N ASP A 40 -11.91 19.34 -17.44
CA ASP A 40 -10.58 19.91 -17.25
C ASP A 40 -9.53 18.79 -17.14
N PHE A 41 -8.66 18.71 -18.15
CA PHE A 41 -7.53 17.78 -18.21
C PHE A 41 -6.18 18.47 -18.07
N SER A 42 -6.13 19.69 -17.51
CA SER A 42 -4.91 20.48 -17.32
C SER A 42 -3.83 19.75 -16.50
N PHE A 43 -4.22 18.81 -15.64
CA PHE A 43 -3.29 17.98 -14.87
C PHE A 43 -2.46 17.01 -15.73
N LEU A 44 -2.84 16.80 -17.00
CA LEU A 44 -2.06 16.03 -17.97
C LEU A 44 -1.01 16.88 -18.70
N ASN A 45 -0.98 18.21 -18.47
CA ASN A 45 0.01 19.07 -19.11
C ASN A 45 1.44 18.64 -18.71
N GLY A 46 2.31 18.48 -19.71
CA GLY A 46 3.67 17.99 -19.51
C GLY A 46 3.81 16.47 -19.39
N LYS A 47 2.71 15.71 -19.39
CA LYS A 47 2.76 14.24 -19.51
C LYS A 47 3.05 13.82 -20.94
N ASN A 48 3.52 12.59 -21.10
CA ASN A 48 3.71 11.97 -22.42
C ASN A 48 2.41 12.06 -23.24
N LYS A 49 2.52 12.43 -24.53
CA LYS A 49 1.35 12.63 -25.40
C LYS A 49 0.48 11.38 -25.48
N LYS A 50 1.07 10.18 -25.62
CA LYS A 50 0.33 8.92 -25.70
C LYS A 50 -0.45 8.63 -24.41
N ILE A 51 0.15 8.88 -23.24
CA ILE A 51 -0.54 8.73 -21.95
C ILE A 51 -1.73 9.70 -21.89
N SER A 52 -1.48 10.96 -22.22
CA SER A 52 -2.48 12.03 -22.14
C SER A 52 -3.66 11.78 -23.06
N ASP A 53 -3.38 11.44 -24.33
CA ASP A 53 -4.39 11.17 -25.34
C ASP A 53 -5.21 9.92 -24.99
N SER A 54 -4.56 8.87 -24.46
CA SER A 54 -5.25 7.63 -24.06
C SER A 54 -6.17 7.85 -22.87
N PHE A 55 -5.72 8.58 -21.83
CA PHE A 55 -6.58 8.89 -20.68
C PHE A 55 -7.73 9.83 -21.06
N LYS A 56 -7.49 10.82 -21.92
CA LYS A 56 -8.58 11.67 -22.44
C LYS A 56 -9.61 10.84 -23.20
N LYS A 57 -9.16 9.98 -24.12
CA LYS A 57 -10.02 9.07 -24.88
C LYS A 57 -10.88 8.20 -23.96
N LEU A 58 -10.30 7.66 -22.88
CA LEU A 58 -11.05 6.90 -21.88
C LEU A 58 -12.26 7.68 -21.36
N VAL A 59 -12.04 8.91 -20.93
CA VAL A 59 -13.10 9.71 -20.29
C VAL A 59 -14.10 10.25 -21.32
N THR A 60 -13.61 10.75 -22.46
CA THR A 60 -14.46 11.49 -23.40
C THR A 60 -15.13 10.61 -24.44
N ILE A 61 -14.63 9.40 -24.67
CA ILE A 61 -15.15 8.47 -25.69
C ILE A 61 -15.51 7.15 -25.03
N ASP A 62 -14.55 6.42 -24.46
CA ASP A 62 -14.78 5.04 -24.05
C ASP A 62 -15.82 4.93 -22.91
N LEU A 63 -15.78 5.81 -21.90
CA LEU A 63 -16.74 5.86 -20.79
C LEU A 63 -18.11 6.47 -21.15
N LEU A 64 -18.25 7.07 -22.33
CA LEU A 64 -19.47 7.77 -22.75
C LEU A 64 -20.20 7.13 -23.93
N GLU A 65 -19.45 6.50 -24.85
CA GLU A 65 -19.90 6.04 -26.15
C GLU A 65 -19.69 4.54 -26.37
N ASP A 66 -18.63 3.93 -25.83
CA ASP A 66 -18.43 2.47 -25.91
C ASP A 66 -19.44 1.78 -24.99
N LYS A 67 -20.41 1.06 -25.58
CA LYS A 67 -21.47 0.38 -24.84
C LYS A 67 -20.94 -0.66 -23.85
N ASN A 68 -19.91 -1.42 -24.22
CA ASN A 68 -19.38 -2.48 -23.36
C ASN A 68 -18.72 -1.90 -22.10
N ILE A 69 -18.09 -0.72 -22.23
CA ILE A 69 -17.42 -0.05 -21.13
C ILE A 69 -18.42 0.78 -20.31
N SER A 70 -19.23 1.61 -20.97
CA SER A 70 -20.17 2.54 -20.31
C SER A 70 -21.33 1.86 -19.58
N GLU A 71 -21.74 0.65 -19.97
CA GLU A 71 -22.72 -0.15 -19.21
C GLU A 71 -22.16 -0.67 -17.87
N VAL A 72 -20.84 -0.90 -17.80
CA VAL A 72 -20.15 -1.36 -16.60
C VAL A 72 -19.73 -0.18 -15.72
N TYR A 73 -19.21 0.87 -16.33
CA TYR A 73 -18.63 2.05 -15.70
C TYR A 73 -19.45 3.30 -16.07
N ASP A 74 -20.48 3.61 -15.26
CA ASP A 74 -21.42 4.70 -15.55
C ASP A 74 -20.85 6.07 -15.15
N PHE A 75 -20.02 6.63 -16.04
CA PHE A 75 -19.43 7.96 -15.85
C PHE A 75 -20.48 9.09 -15.83
N LYS A 76 -21.59 8.93 -16.56
CA LYS A 76 -22.68 9.91 -16.57
C LYS A 76 -23.31 10.03 -15.18
N ALA A 77 -23.65 8.90 -14.55
CA ALA A 77 -24.17 8.89 -13.19
C ALA A 77 -23.16 9.45 -12.18
N LEU A 78 -21.89 9.04 -12.28
CA LEU A 78 -20.83 9.55 -11.40
C LEU A 78 -20.69 11.08 -11.51
N SER A 79 -20.66 11.60 -12.73
CA SER A 79 -20.55 13.04 -13.01
C SER A 79 -21.76 13.82 -12.45
N THR A 80 -22.99 13.32 -12.64
CA THR A 80 -24.19 13.93 -12.07
C THR A 80 -24.12 13.97 -10.54
N ILE A 81 -23.72 12.87 -9.89
CA ILE A 81 -23.61 12.79 -8.42
C ILE A 81 -22.60 13.81 -7.88
N ILE A 82 -21.41 13.87 -8.49
CA ILE A 82 -20.32 14.75 -8.06
C ILE A 82 -20.68 16.23 -8.21
N ARG A 83 -21.31 16.61 -9.33
CA ARG A 83 -21.62 18.01 -9.63
C ARG A 83 -22.60 18.66 -8.65
N ILE A 84 -23.37 17.88 -7.90
CA ILE A 84 -24.30 18.38 -6.88
C ILE A 84 -23.56 18.91 -5.65
N ASN A 85 -22.41 18.31 -5.33
CA ASN A 85 -21.56 18.77 -4.24
C ASN A 85 -20.12 18.98 -4.74
N PRO A 86 -19.81 20.16 -5.29
CA PRO A 86 -18.46 20.45 -5.80
C PRO A 86 -17.39 20.54 -4.69
N LYS A 87 -17.78 20.47 -3.41
CA LYS A 87 -16.85 20.42 -2.26
C LYS A 87 -16.76 19.03 -1.63
N PHE A 88 -17.17 17.98 -2.37
CA PHE A 88 -17.19 16.62 -1.82
C PHE A 88 -15.79 16.12 -1.46
N ASN A 89 -15.73 15.33 -0.39
CA ASN A 89 -14.59 14.49 -0.08
C ASN A 89 -14.81 13.11 -0.71
N ILE A 90 -13.81 12.56 -1.39
CA ILE A 90 -13.93 11.23 -2.00
C ILE A 90 -14.28 10.11 -0.98
N ASN A 91 -13.84 10.21 0.28
CA ASN A 91 -14.27 9.31 1.36
C ASN A 91 -15.79 9.36 1.58
N GLU A 92 -16.36 10.57 1.61
CA GLU A 92 -17.80 10.78 1.78
C GLU A 92 -18.57 10.27 0.56
N LEU A 93 -18.03 10.45 -0.64
CA LEU A 93 -18.60 9.91 -1.87
C LEU A 93 -18.66 8.37 -1.83
N PHE A 94 -17.55 7.69 -1.48
CA PHE A 94 -17.57 6.23 -1.31
C PHE A 94 -18.56 5.80 -0.24
N THR A 95 -18.58 6.48 0.91
CA THR A 95 -19.55 6.21 1.99
C THR A 95 -20.98 6.26 1.48
N MET A 96 -21.33 7.34 0.77
CA MET A 96 -22.67 7.55 0.26
C MET A 96 -23.04 6.50 -0.80
N LEU A 97 -22.15 6.23 -1.76
CA LEU A 97 -22.38 5.21 -2.78
C LEU A 97 -22.59 3.83 -2.16
N ASP A 98 -21.77 3.46 -1.18
CA ASP A 98 -21.89 2.20 -0.45
C ASP A 98 -23.22 2.08 0.28
N GLN A 99 -23.59 3.10 1.06
CA GLN A 99 -24.85 3.11 1.80
C GLN A 99 -26.06 3.00 0.88
N LEU A 100 -26.05 3.69 -0.26
CA LEU A 100 -27.13 3.58 -1.25
C LEU A 100 -27.19 2.17 -1.87
N ILE A 101 -26.06 1.56 -2.18
CA ILE A 101 -25.98 0.20 -2.73
C ILE A 101 -26.44 -0.84 -1.71
N GLU A 102 -25.94 -0.79 -0.48
CA GLU A 102 -26.26 -1.73 0.60
C GLU A 102 -27.75 -1.68 0.98
N ASN A 103 -28.33 -0.49 1.01
CA ASN A 103 -29.75 -0.30 1.33
C ASN A 103 -30.68 -0.43 0.11
N ASN A 104 -30.15 -0.78 -1.07
CA ASN A 104 -30.87 -0.89 -2.33
C ASN A 104 -31.68 0.39 -2.69
N ARG A 105 -31.07 1.56 -2.51
CA ARG A 105 -31.70 2.88 -2.73
C ARG A 105 -31.13 3.59 -3.95
N GLY A 106 -32.00 4.33 -4.64
CA GLY A 106 -31.60 5.28 -5.68
C GLY A 106 -31.22 6.65 -5.10
N PHE A 107 -30.76 7.54 -5.97
CA PHE A 107 -30.29 8.88 -5.62
C PHE A 107 -31.06 9.95 -6.40
N ASN A 108 -31.60 10.95 -5.70
CA ASN A 108 -32.27 12.08 -6.33
C ASN A 108 -31.28 13.22 -6.52
N ALA A 109 -30.84 13.42 -7.76
CA ALA A 109 -30.01 14.53 -8.17
C ALA A 109 -30.88 15.74 -8.48
N PHE A 110 -30.56 16.90 -7.90
CA PHE A 110 -31.14 18.17 -8.30
C PHE A 110 -30.03 19.10 -8.80
N PHE A 111 -30.01 19.35 -10.10
CA PHE A 111 -28.97 20.15 -10.76
C PHE A 111 -29.58 20.95 -11.90
N ASN A 112 -29.21 22.23 -12.05
CA ASN A 112 -29.76 23.14 -13.07
C ASN A 112 -31.30 23.16 -13.13
N ASN A 113 -31.96 23.22 -11.97
CA ASN A 113 -33.43 23.18 -11.83
C ASN A 113 -34.10 21.92 -12.41
N LYS A 114 -33.34 20.85 -12.66
CA LYS A 114 -33.87 19.56 -13.12
C LYS A 114 -33.63 18.52 -12.05
N LYS A 115 -34.67 17.71 -11.81
CA LYS A 115 -34.60 16.53 -10.96
C LYS A 115 -34.30 15.31 -11.83
N GLU A 116 -33.19 14.65 -11.56
CA GLU A 116 -32.82 13.36 -12.18
C GLU A 116 -32.81 12.29 -11.08
N PHE A 117 -33.51 11.19 -11.30
CA PHE A 117 -33.45 10.04 -10.40
C PHE A 117 -32.49 8.98 -10.95
N ILE A 118 -31.44 8.68 -10.18
CA ILE A 118 -30.44 7.68 -10.52
C ILE A 118 -30.79 6.39 -9.76
N ARG A 119 -31.11 5.33 -10.50
CA ARG A 119 -31.40 4.01 -9.92
C ARG A 119 -30.14 3.35 -9.34
N VAL A 120 -30.33 2.41 -8.42
CA VAL A 120 -29.24 1.73 -7.71
C VAL A 120 -28.25 1.01 -8.66
N GLU A 121 -28.71 0.49 -9.80
CA GLU A 121 -27.86 -0.16 -10.79
C GLU A 121 -26.84 0.83 -11.38
N ARG A 122 -27.29 2.06 -11.66
CA ARG A 122 -26.43 3.14 -12.14
C ARG A 122 -25.48 3.64 -11.04
N ILE A 123 -25.91 3.61 -9.77
CA ILE A 123 -25.03 3.91 -8.62
C ILE A 123 -23.91 2.87 -8.51
N LYS A 124 -24.21 1.58 -8.71
CA LYS A 124 -23.18 0.52 -8.81
C LYS A 124 -22.21 0.84 -9.95
N GLY A 125 -22.71 1.19 -11.14
CA GLY A 125 -21.90 1.63 -12.28
C GLY A 125 -21.01 2.84 -11.96
N ALA A 126 -21.54 3.84 -11.26
CA ALA A 126 -20.81 5.03 -10.84
C ALA A 126 -19.67 4.69 -9.86
N LYS A 127 -19.92 3.81 -8.89
CA LYS A 127 -18.87 3.32 -7.96
C LYS A 127 -17.76 2.57 -8.72
N ARG A 128 -18.12 1.70 -9.67
CA ARG A 128 -17.14 1.00 -10.51
C ARG A 128 -16.29 2.00 -11.31
N CYS A 129 -16.93 3.01 -11.89
CA CYS A 129 -16.26 4.08 -12.64
C CYS A 129 -15.29 4.88 -11.76
N LEU A 130 -15.70 5.19 -10.52
CA LEU A 130 -14.85 5.88 -9.55
C LEU A 130 -13.58 5.08 -9.23
N ILE A 131 -13.71 3.77 -8.96
CA ILE A 131 -12.58 2.87 -8.69
C ILE A 131 -11.60 2.86 -9.88
N LEU A 132 -12.13 2.70 -11.09
CA LEU A 132 -11.35 2.71 -12.33
C LEU A 132 -10.59 4.03 -12.51
N LEU A 133 -11.27 5.17 -12.37
CA LEU A 133 -10.63 6.49 -12.54
C LEU A 133 -9.52 6.72 -11.53
N ILE A 134 -9.70 6.30 -10.28
CA ILE A 134 -8.66 6.41 -9.24
C ILE A 134 -7.43 5.58 -9.63
N GLU A 135 -7.63 4.30 -9.98
CA GLU A 135 -6.53 3.43 -10.35
C GLU A 135 -5.76 3.98 -11.56
N GLU A 136 -6.46 4.41 -12.61
CA GLU A 136 -5.83 4.94 -13.81
C GLU A 136 -5.15 6.29 -13.56
N LEU A 137 -5.72 7.16 -12.71
CA LEU A 137 -5.05 8.39 -12.27
C LEU A 137 -3.73 8.09 -11.57
N GLU A 138 -3.72 7.13 -10.65
CA GLU A 138 -2.50 6.73 -9.95
C GLU A 138 -1.48 6.09 -10.90
N ARG A 139 -1.93 5.23 -11.80
CA ARG A 139 -1.09 4.62 -12.84
C ARG A 139 -0.40 5.66 -13.72
N ILE A 140 -1.13 6.65 -14.25
CA ILE A 140 -0.52 7.69 -15.10
C ILE A 140 0.34 8.69 -14.30
N SER A 141 0.10 8.82 -12.99
CA SER A 141 0.82 9.77 -12.13
C SER A 141 2.32 9.45 -12.07
N ILE A 142 2.65 8.15 -12.03
CA ILE A 142 4.02 7.65 -11.88
C ILE A 142 4.69 7.28 -13.21
N GLN A 143 3.92 7.22 -14.30
CA GLN A 143 4.44 6.88 -15.62
C GLN A 143 5.14 8.07 -16.27
N ASN A 144 6.36 7.84 -16.79
CA ASN A 144 7.06 8.79 -17.66
C ASN A 144 6.74 8.55 -19.14
N LYS A 145 6.56 7.28 -19.49
CA LYS A 145 6.17 6.70 -20.77
C LYS A 145 5.20 5.57 -20.44
N PRO A 146 4.31 5.19 -21.38
CA PRO A 146 3.33 4.16 -21.09
C PRO A 146 3.99 2.88 -20.57
N GLY A 147 3.42 2.30 -19.51
CA GLY A 147 3.93 1.08 -18.89
C GLY A 147 5.20 1.22 -18.04
N CYS A 148 5.90 2.36 -18.02
CA CYS A 148 7.20 2.50 -17.38
C CYS A 148 7.23 3.59 -16.29
N PHE A 149 7.86 3.28 -15.17
CA PHE A 149 8.20 4.27 -14.14
C PHE A 149 9.23 5.28 -14.64
N ASP A 150 9.29 6.45 -13.99
CA ASP A 150 10.49 7.27 -14.00
C ASP A 150 11.62 6.57 -13.23
N GLU A 151 12.64 6.10 -13.95
CA GLU A 151 13.78 5.34 -13.41
C GLU A 151 14.50 6.08 -12.27
N ASN A 152 14.70 7.39 -12.42
CA ASN A 152 15.39 8.20 -11.41
C ASN A 152 14.56 8.33 -10.13
N LYS A 153 13.23 8.37 -10.26
CA LYS A 153 12.33 8.49 -9.11
C LYS A 153 12.12 7.16 -8.39
N ILE A 154 12.03 6.06 -9.13
CA ILE A 154 11.74 4.73 -8.55
C ILE A 154 12.97 4.08 -7.92
N LYS A 155 14.18 4.36 -8.43
CA LYS A 155 15.42 3.73 -7.97
C LYS A 155 15.64 3.76 -6.45
N PRO A 156 15.43 4.88 -5.73
CA PRO A 156 15.57 4.90 -4.27
C PRO A 156 14.62 3.95 -3.53
N TYR A 157 13.42 3.68 -4.05
CA TYR A 157 12.44 2.77 -3.44
C TYR A 157 12.83 1.30 -3.63
N TYR A 158 13.40 0.99 -4.80
CA TYR A 158 14.00 -0.32 -5.03
C TYR A 158 15.21 -0.54 -4.14
N GLU A 159 16.13 0.43 -4.06
CA GLU A 159 17.30 0.35 -3.17
C GLU A 159 16.86 0.19 -1.70
N LEU A 160 15.78 0.85 -1.28
CA LEU A 160 15.22 0.72 0.07
C LEU A 160 14.77 -0.72 0.31
N SER A 161 14.03 -1.29 -0.64
CA SER A 161 13.54 -2.67 -0.56
C SER A 161 14.67 -3.70 -0.58
N ASP A 162 15.76 -3.44 -1.32
CA ASP A 162 16.95 -4.29 -1.34
C ASP A 162 17.67 -4.25 0.03
N ILE A 163 17.85 -3.07 0.63
CA ILE A 163 18.43 -2.94 1.98
C ILE A 163 17.56 -3.66 3.01
N LEU A 164 16.25 -3.43 2.99
CA LEU A 164 15.29 -4.11 3.86
C LEU A 164 15.43 -5.65 3.76
N SER A 165 15.55 -6.18 2.54
CA SER A 165 15.75 -7.62 2.30
C SER A 165 17.12 -8.12 2.78
N GLN A 166 18.18 -7.32 2.61
CA GLN A 166 19.52 -7.66 3.10
C GLN A 166 19.56 -7.75 4.64
N LEU A 167 18.86 -6.86 5.35
CA LEU A 167 18.73 -6.92 6.80
C LEU A 167 18.11 -8.24 7.27
N MET A 168 17.11 -8.76 6.55
CA MET A 168 16.49 -10.05 6.87
C MET A 168 17.46 -11.22 6.70
N VAL A 169 18.31 -11.17 5.66
CA VAL A 169 19.36 -12.17 5.42
C VAL A 169 20.41 -12.14 6.53
N GLU A 170 20.83 -10.94 6.94
CA GLU A 170 21.80 -10.75 8.02
C GLU A 170 21.27 -11.29 9.35
N GLU A 171 20.03 -10.97 9.69
CA GLU A 171 19.34 -11.50 10.86
C GLU A 171 19.23 -13.03 10.82
N ALA A 172 18.94 -13.61 9.64
CA ALA A 172 18.91 -15.06 9.45
C ALA A 172 20.25 -15.71 9.73
N ARG A 173 21.34 -15.16 9.19
CA ARG A 173 22.68 -15.69 9.37
C ARG A 173 23.12 -15.62 10.83
N GLU A 174 22.86 -14.52 11.52
CA GLU A 174 23.26 -14.41 12.91
C GLU A 174 22.43 -15.33 13.82
N PHE A 175 21.11 -15.43 13.60
CA PHE A 175 20.27 -16.34 14.39
C PHE A 175 20.64 -17.81 14.14
N ASP A 176 20.94 -18.17 12.90
CA ASP A 176 21.46 -19.49 12.56
C ASP A 176 22.82 -19.76 13.24
N LYS A 177 23.69 -18.74 13.24
CA LYS A 177 24.99 -18.79 13.92
C LYS A 177 24.86 -19.00 15.43
N ARG A 178 23.79 -18.49 16.03
CA ARG A 178 23.52 -18.62 17.47
C ARG A 178 22.69 -19.86 17.82
N GLY A 179 22.33 -20.70 16.85
CA GLY A 179 21.62 -21.97 17.08
C GLY A 179 20.13 -21.79 17.34
N TYR A 180 19.51 -20.76 16.78
CA TYR A 180 18.11 -20.46 17.02
C TYR A 180 17.23 -21.51 16.35
N LYS A 181 16.18 -21.94 17.05
CA LYS A 181 15.25 -22.93 16.52
C LYS A 181 14.44 -22.33 15.37
N ARG A 182 14.59 -22.89 14.16
CA ARG A 182 14.10 -22.28 12.92
C ARG A 182 12.58 -22.30 12.74
N ASP A 183 11.89 -23.23 13.40
CA ASP A 183 10.42 -23.35 13.40
C ASP A 183 9.73 -22.42 14.42
N THR A 184 10.47 -21.45 14.99
CA THR A 184 9.95 -20.49 15.96
C THR A 184 9.85 -19.09 15.38
N ARG A 185 8.89 -18.29 15.86
CA ARG A 185 8.72 -16.89 15.45
C ARG A 185 10.00 -16.08 15.57
N LYS A 186 10.78 -16.31 16.64
CA LYS A 186 12.06 -15.62 16.86
C LYS A 186 13.02 -15.79 15.68
N PHE A 187 12.97 -16.93 15.00
CA PHE A 187 13.75 -17.17 13.79
C PHE A 187 13.01 -16.75 12.52
N TYR A 188 11.81 -17.26 12.24
CA TYR A 188 11.23 -17.08 10.91
C TYR A 188 10.58 -15.71 10.66
N MET A 189 10.23 -14.97 11.71
CA MET A 189 9.57 -13.67 11.59
C MET A 189 10.61 -12.56 11.53
N TYR A 190 10.50 -11.64 10.57
CA TYR A 190 11.36 -10.46 10.53
C TYR A 190 11.17 -9.58 11.76
N SER A 191 12.22 -8.85 12.11
CA SER A 191 12.19 -7.91 13.23
C SER A 191 11.35 -6.66 13.01
N TYR A 192 10.93 -6.38 11.78
CA TYR A 192 10.07 -5.26 11.42
C TYR A 192 8.85 -5.71 10.59
N ALA A 193 7.80 -4.89 10.63
CA ALA A 193 6.61 -5.04 9.82
C ALA A 193 6.32 -3.76 9.03
N LEU A 194 5.67 -3.93 7.88
CA LEU A 194 5.31 -2.88 6.96
C LEU A 194 3.78 -2.84 6.80
N VAL A 195 3.17 -1.68 6.88
CA VAL A 195 1.72 -1.51 6.78
C VAL A 195 1.43 -0.33 5.85
N SER A 196 0.74 -0.56 4.74
CA SER A 196 0.41 0.49 3.77
C SER A 196 -1.07 0.87 3.82
N PHE A 197 -1.34 2.18 3.88
CA PHE A 197 -2.69 2.75 3.92
C PHE A 197 -3.12 3.46 2.63
N ASN A 198 -2.23 3.56 1.62
CA ASN A 198 -2.46 4.38 0.42
C ASN A 198 -2.77 3.58 -0.86
N TRP A 199 -3.32 2.37 -0.73
CA TRP A 199 -3.56 1.44 -1.85
C TRP A 199 -2.33 1.15 -2.74
N ASP A 200 -1.14 1.59 -2.33
CA ASP A 200 0.06 1.70 -3.15
C ASP A 200 0.67 0.31 -3.47
N PRO A 201 0.69 -0.11 -4.74
CA PRO A 201 1.25 -1.40 -5.16
C PRO A 201 2.77 -1.30 -5.41
N VAL A 202 3.33 -0.10 -5.47
CA VAL A 202 4.74 0.13 -5.80
C VAL A 202 5.62 -0.40 -4.69
N PHE A 203 5.23 -0.19 -3.44
CA PHE A 203 6.01 -0.64 -2.30
C PHE A 203 6.06 -2.18 -2.21
N SER A 204 4.92 -2.87 -2.32
CA SER A 204 4.88 -4.35 -2.33
C SER A 204 5.63 -4.93 -3.53
N TRP A 205 5.51 -4.31 -4.71
CA TRP A 205 6.24 -4.72 -5.91
C TRP A 205 7.76 -4.67 -5.70
N ASN A 206 8.28 -3.59 -5.11
CA ASN A 206 9.72 -3.48 -4.85
C ASN A 206 10.21 -4.48 -3.81
N ILE A 207 9.43 -4.75 -2.75
CA ILE A 207 9.75 -5.78 -1.76
C ILE A 207 9.75 -7.18 -2.40
N TYR A 208 8.73 -7.50 -3.21
CA TYR A 208 8.66 -8.77 -3.93
C TYR A 208 9.88 -8.98 -4.82
N ASN A 209 10.27 -7.97 -5.61
CA ASN A 209 11.43 -8.07 -6.48
C ASN A 209 12.75 -8.16 -5.70
N ALA A 210 12.88 -7.45 -4.59
CA ALA A 210 14.03 -7.55 -3.71
C ALA A 210 14.15 -8.96 -3.10
N HIS A 211 13.05 -9.54 -2.61
CA HIS A 211 13.03 -10.94 -2.15
C HIS A 211 13.40 -11.90 -3.28
N ARG A 212 12.83 -11.75 -4.48
CA ARG A 212 13.17 -12.58 -5.65
C ARG A 212 14.66 -12.56 -5.94
N LYS A 213 15.27 -11.37 -5.97
CA LYS A 213 16.71 -11.18 -6.17
C LYS A 213 17.55 -11.85 -5.08
N GLN A 214 17.17 -11.75 -3.80
CA GLN A 214 17.91 -12.41 -2.72
C GLN A 214 17.77 -13.94 -2.80
N ASN A 215 16.58 -14.45 -3.10
CA ASN A 215 16.32 -15.88 -3.22
C ASN A 215 17.10 -16.53 -4.38
N GLN A 216 17.30 -15.80 -5.48
CA GLN A 216 18.14 -16.23 -6.61
C GLN A 216 19.63 -16.39 -6.27
N LYS A 217 20.11 -15.77 -5.18
CA LYS A 217 21.49 -15.95 -4.72
C LYS A 217 21.73 -17.28 -4.02
N HIS A 218 20.68 -18.09 -3.80
CA HIS A 218 20.74 -19.40 -3.14
C HIS A 218 21.53 -19.38 -1.83
N ILE A 219 21.25 -18.40 -0.98
CA ILE A 219 22.00 -18.15 0.26
C ILE A 219 21.93 -19.38 1.16
N LYS A 220 23.09 -19.96 1.51
CA LYS A 220 23.19 -21.15 2.36
C LYS A 220 23.34 -20.79 3.83
N LEU A 221 22.67 -21.55 4.70
CA LEU A 221 22.86 -21.57 6.15
C LEU A 221 23.81 -22.72 6.56
N ARG A 222 24.09 -22.89 7.86
CA ARG A 222 25.13 -23.82 8.37
C ARG A 222 25.02 -25.27 7.90
N ASP A 223 23.81 -25.75 7.63
CA ASP A 223 23.50 -27.12 7.20
C ASP A 223 23.20 -27.20 5.70
N ASN A 224 23.68 -26.23 4.92
CA ASN A 224 23.51 -26.14 3.46
C ASN A 224 22.05 -26.02 2.98
N PHE A 225 21.09 -25.79 3.87
CA PHE A 225 19.75 -25.40 3.44
C PHE A 225 19.76 -23.98 2.88
N THR A 226 18.97 -23.80 1.82
CA THR A 226 18.81 -22.50 1.17
C THR A 226 17.82 -21.64 1.96
N LEU A 227 18.21 -20.41 2.27
CA LEU A 227 17.34 -19.38 2.84
C LEU A 227 16.46 -18.77 1.75
N ASN A 228 15.15 -18.78 1.98
CA ASN A 228 14.16 -18.11 1.17
C ASN A 228 13.43 -17.06 2.00
N LEU A 229 13.29 -15.87 1.44
CA LEU A 229 12.49 -14.77 1.94
C LEU A 229 11.10 -14.80 1.29
N SER A 230 10.07 -14.54 2.08
CA SER A 230 8.69 -14.40 1.60
C SER A 230 7.94 -13.29 2.35
N THR A 231 6.74 -13.00 1.88
CA THR A 231 5.87 -11.94 2.39
C THR A 231 4.58 -12.55 2.89
N ASP A 232 4.20 -12.17 4.12
CA ASP A 232 2.91 -12.48 4.73
C ASP A 232 2.02 -11.23 4.64
N PHE A 233 0.95 -11.34 3.84
CA PHE A 233 -0.02 -10.26 3.65
C PHE A 233 -1.15 -10.26 4.69
N GLY A 234 -1.10 -11.14 5.69
CA GLY A 234 -2.17 -11.34 6.69
C GLY A 234 -3.37 -12.13 6.15
N ILE A 235 -3.38 -12.42 4.85
CA ILE A 235 -4.34 -13.26 4.15
C ILE A 235 -3.61 -14.10 3.10
N GLN A 236 -4.24 -15.21 2.70
CA GLN A 236 -3.75 -15.98 1.56
C GLN A 236 -4.10 -15.24 0.27
N ILE A 237 -3.08 -14.90 -0.51
CA ILE A 237 -3.23 -14.33 -1.84
C ILE A 237 -2.64 -15.33 -2.85
N ALA A 238 -3.38 -15.58 -3.93
CA ALA A 238 -2.85 -16.32 -5.06
C ALA A 238 -2.39 -15.37 -6.17
N SER A 239 -1.23 -15.68 -6.74
CA SER A 239 -0.75 -15.22 -8.04
C SER A 239 -0.61 -16.43 -8.96
N ARG A 240 -0.52 -16.23 -10.27
CA ARG A 240 -0.03 -17.28 -11.18
C ARG A 240 1.49 -17.24 -11.21
N ASP A 241 2.17 -18.34 -11.51
CA ASP A 241 3.57 -18.34 -11.96
C ASP A 241 3.59 -18.37 -13.49
N ASP A 242 4.47 -17.56 -14.09
CA ASP A 242 4.63 -17.45 -15.54
C ASP A 242 5.16 -18.73 -16.20
N ARG A 243 5.82 -19.60 -15.42
CA ARG A 243 6.52 -20.77 -15.96
C ARG A 243 5.62 -21.99 -16.18
N ASP A 244 4.70 -22.26 -15.26
CA ASP A 244 3.98 -23.54 -15.23
C ASP A 244 2.45 -23.41 -15.15
N SER A 245 1.90 -22.20 -15.26
CA SER A 245 0.47 -21.92 -15.01
C SER A 245 -0.02 -22.34 -13.61
N GLU A 246 0.90 -22.67 -12.70
CA GLU A 246 0.61 -23.07 -11.33
C GLU A 246 0.26 -21.87 -10.45
N ILE A 247 -0.46 -22.16 -9.37
CA ILE A 247 -0.86 -21.17 -8.39
C ILE A 247 0.30 -20.91 -7.43
N TYR A 248 0.83 -19.70 -7.46
CA TYR A 248 1.78 -19.20 -6.48
C TYR A 248 1.03 -18.64 -5.27
N TYR A 249 1.24 -19.23 -4.10
CA TYR A 249 0.68 -18.74 -2.84
C TYR A 249 1.69 -17.92 -2.06
N THR A 250 1.21 -16.83 -1.46
CA THR A 250 1.96 -16.11 -0.43
C THR A 250 2.17 -16.99 0.80
N ALA A 251 3.31 -16.83 1.49
CA ALA A 251 3.59 -17.60 2.70
C ALA A 251 2.97 -16.94 3.94
N ASN A 252 2.64 -17.76 4.93
CA ASN A 252 2.22 -17.32 6.26
C ASN A 252 3.03 -18.07 7.34
N GLU A 253 2.75 -17.76 8.60
CA GLU A 253 3.44 -18.37 9.74
C GLU A 253 3.30 -19.90 9.80
N SER A 254 2.12 -20.43 9.49
CA SER A 254 1.88 -21.87 9.46
C SER A 254 2.77 -22.57 8.44
N HIS A 255 2.88 -21.99 7.23
CA HIS A 255 3.75 -22.50 6.18
C HIS A 255 5.23 -22.45 6.61
N CYS A 256 5.68 -21.36 7.24
CA CYS A 256 7.06 -21.25 7.73
C CYS A 256 7.39 -22.27 8.80
N ARG A 257 6.48 -22.49 9.75
CA ARG A 257 6.67 -23.46 10.83
C ARG A 257 6.85 -24.87 10.29
N GLU A 258 6.02 -25.27 9.34
CA GLU A 258 6.11 -26.61 8.74
C GLU A 258 7.35 -26.78 7.87
N VAL A 259 7.69 -25.81 7.02
CA VAL A 259 8.89 -25.87 6.16
C VAL A 259 10.19 -25.87 6.96
N ASN A 260 10.24 -25.11 8.04
CA ASN A 260 11.43 -25.03 8.90
C ASN A 260 11.53 -26.17 9.92
N ASN A 261 10.53 -27.06 9.96
CA ASN A 261 10.57 -28.22 10.83
C ASN A 261 11.69 -29.17 10.38
N SER A 262 12.66 -29.41 11.26
CA SER A 262 13.90 -30.13 10.95
C SER A 262 13.70 -31.58 10.50
N ARG A 263 12.50 -32.17 10.70
CA ARG A 263 12.19 -33.51 10.22
C ARG A 263 12.06 -33.61 8.69
N TYR A 264 11.72 -32.50 8.01
CA TYR A 264 11.36 -32.52 6.59
C TYR A 264 11.91 -31.32 5.80
N SER A 265 12.76 -30.50 6.41
CA SER A 265 13.22 -29.25 5.80
C SER A 265 14.18 -29.52 4.65
N SER A 266 13.86 -28.98 3.47
CA SER A 266 14.77 -28.90 2.31
C SER A 266 15.28 -27.47 2.07
N LYS A 267 14.69 -26.51 2.79
CA LYS A 267 14.93 -25.06 2.68
C LYS A 267 14.47 -24.38 3.96
N VAL A 268 15.02 -23.22 4.24
CA VAL A 268 14.65 -22.39 5.38
C VAL A 268 13.86 -21.18 4.90
N LEU A 269 12.66 -20.98 5.42
CA LEU A 269 11.77 -19.90 5.07
C LEU A 269 11.73 -18.85 6.18
N ARG A 270 11.83 -17.57 5.80
CA ARG A 270 11.51 -16.44 6.67
C ARG A 270 10.47 -15.55 6.02
N ILE A 271 9.66 -14.87 6.84
CA ILE A 271 8.52 -14.06 6.40
C ILE A 271 8.50 -12.69 7.06
N GLY A 272 7.99 -11.73 6.28
CA GLY A 272 7.73 -10.37 6.70
C GLY A 272 6.28 -10.01 6.58
N LYS A 273 5.74 -9.38 7.61
CA LYS A 273 4.37 -8.86 7.60
C LYS A 273 4.34 -7.60 6.73
N VAL A 274 3.59 -7.66 5.63
CA VAL A 274 3.34 -6.52 4.73
C VAL A 274 1.83 -6.39 4.53
N LEU A 275 1.20 -5.52 5.32
CA LEU A 275 -0.25 -5.46 5.45
C LEU A 275 -0.85 -4.29 4.67
N PHE A 276 -2.03 -4.50 4.09
CA PHE A 276 -2.79 -3.49 3.35
C PHE A 276 -4.22 -3.34 3.90
N PRO A 277 -4.41 -2.66 5.05
CA PRO A 277 -5.70 -2.59 5.72
C PRO A 277 -6.81 -1.91 4.90
N HIS A 278 -6.45 -1.14 3.88
CA HIS A 278 -7.37 -0.43 2.96
C HIS A 278 -7.54 -1.14 1.61
N GLY A 279 -6.85 -2.27 1.40
CA GLY A 279 -6.66 -2.86 0.08
C GLY A 279 -5.42 -2.32 -0.63
N MET A 280 -5.17 -2.83 -1.84
CA MET A 280 -4.02 -2.51 -2.67
C MET A 280 -4.46 -2.53 -4.14
N PHE A 281 -3.97 -1.60 -4.96
CA PHE A 281 -4.15 -1.70 -6.41
C PHE A 281 -3.53 -3.01 -6.93
N GLY A 282 -4.09 -3.55 -8.01
CA GLY A 282 -3.65 -4.84 -8.58
C GLY A 282 -4.13 -6.09 -7.81
N CYS A 283 -4.71 -5.95 -6.61
CA CYS A 283 -5.41 -7.04 -5.92
C CYS A 283 -6.89 -7.09 -6.27
N ARG A 284 -7.49 -8.28 -6.34
CA ARG A 284 -8.94 -8.45 -6.57
C ARG A 284 -9.54 -9.48 -5.64
N ILE A 285 -10.83 -9.35 -5.37
CA ILE A 285 -11.62 -10.41 -4.73
C ILE A 285 -12.49 -11.05 -5.80
N CYS A 286 -12.31 -12.35 -6.02
CA CYS A 286 -13.11 -13.07 -7.00
C CYS A 286 -14.60 -13.00 -6.60
N PRO A 287 -15.51 -12.55 -7.49
CA PRO A 287 -16.92 -12.44 -7.18
C PRO A 287 -17.63 -13.79 -7.03
N GLU A 288 -17.05 -14.87 -7.55
CA GLU A 288 -17.61 -16.23 -7.43
C GLU A 288 -17.15 -16.93 -6.14
N CYS A 289 -15.83 -17.02 -5.90
CA CYS A 289 -15.29 -17.81 -4.79
C CYS A 289 -14.84 -16.98 -3.57
N GLY A 290 -14.86 -15.64 -3.66
CA GLY A 290 -14.48 -14.73 -2.57
C GLY A 290 -12.98 -14.72 -2.23
N LYS A 291 -12.14 -15.44 -2.99
CA LYS A 291 -10.69 -15.48 -2.74
C LYS A 291 -9.98 -14.23 -3.27
N SER A 292 -8.96 -13.80 -2.54
CA SER A 292 -8.08 -12.71 -2.94
C SER A 292 -7.03 -13.19 -3.93
N ILE A 293 -6.86 -12.44 -5.01
CA ILE A 293 -5.90 -12.69 -6.07
C ILE A 293 -5.07 -11.42 -6.31
N ALA A 294 -3.81 -11.58 -6.67
CA ALA A 294 -2.95 -10.48 -7.09
C ALA A 294 -1.97 -11.00 -8.12
N ASP A 295 -1.65 -10.19 -9.13
CA ASP A 295 -0.65 -10.57 -10.11
C ASP A 295 0.69 -9.91 -9.74
N PHE A 296 1.62 -10.73 -9.26
CA PHE A 296 3.00 -10.32 -8.99
C PHE A 296 4.00 -10.91 -10.01
N SER A 297 3.53 -11.70 -10.97
CA SER A 297 4.37 -12.69 -11.63
C SER A 297 5.02 -12.19 -12.91
N GLN A 298 4.33 -11.34 -13.67
CA GLN A 298 4.52 -11.33 -15.13
C GLN A 298 5.89 -10.96 -15.69
N ASN A 299 6.81 -10.36 -14.93
CA ASN A 299 8.21 -10.13 -15.40
C ASN A 299 9.23 -9.77 -14.30
N GLY A 300 8.81 -9.38 -13.09
CA GLY A 300 9.71 -8.83 -12.07
C GLY A 300 10.61 -7.70 -12.59
N ASN A 301 10.11 -6.95 -13.58
CA ASN A 301 10.78 -5.77 -14.12
C ASN A 301 10.58 -4.62 -13.12
N LEU A 302 11.68 -4.17 -12.53
CA LEU A 302 11.72 -3.09 -11.54
C LEU A 302 11.17 -1.76 -12.06
N PHE A 303 11.25 -1.54 -13.38
CA PHE A 303 10.86 -0.29 -14.02
C PHE A 303 9.48 -0.35 -14.66
N SER A 304 8.77 -1.47 -14.51
CA SER A 304 7.44 -1.66 -15.08
C SER A 304 6.33 -1.30 -14.11
N THR A 305 5.32 -0.58 -14.59
CA THR A 305 4.09 -0.23 -13.84
C THR A 305 3.03 -1.34 -13.85
N GLN A 306 3.41 -2.57 -14.19
CA GLN A 306 2.55 -3.75 -14.14
C GLN A 306 2.06 -4.10 -12.72
N CYS A 307 2.65 -3.52 -11.67
CA CYS A 307 2.17 -3.69 -10.29
C CYS A 307 0.71 -3.26 -10.07
N PHE A 308 0.14 -2.43 -10.94
CA PHE A 308 -1.28 -2.07 -10.90
C PHE A 308 -2.19 -3.13 -11.55
N GLY A 309 -1.64 -4.17 -12.19
CA GLY A 309 -2.40 -5.12 -13.00
C GLY A 309 -2.72 -4.59 -14.42
N PRO A 310 -3.54 -5.32 -15.19
CA PRO A 310 -3.90 -4.92 -16.54
C PRO A 310 -4.87 -3.76 -16.51
N SER A 311 -4.58 -2.75 -17.32
CA SER A 311 -5.49 -1.64 -17.57
C SER A 311 -6.58 -2.04 -18.57
N ILE A 312 -7.71 -1.35 -18.54
CA ILE A 312 -8.68 -1.38 -19.64
C ILE A 312 -8.13 -0.65 -20.89
N LEU A 313 -7.12 0.21 -20.72
CA LEU A 313 -6.43 0.94 -21.77
C LEU A 313 -5.14 0.23 -22.16
N ASN A 314 -5.15 -0.47 -23.29
CA ASN A 314 -3.98 -1.17 -23.80
C ASN A 314 -2.79 -0.23 -24.05
N GLU A 315 -3.07 1.02 -24.36
CA GLU A 315 -2.07 2.05 -24.64
C GLU A 315 -1.30 2.51 -23.40
N LEU A 316 -1.86 2.32 -22.19
CA LEU A 316 -1.23 2.65 -20.91
C LEU A 316 -0.39 1.50 -20.31
N GLN A 317 -0.51 0.30 -20.88
CA GLN A 317 0.22 -0.89 -20.45
C GLN A 317 1.19 -1.34 -21.54
N ILE A 318 2.47 -1.49 -21.16
CA ILE A 318 3.48 -2.12 -22.02
C ILE A 318 3.93 -3.40 -21.36
N GLY A 319 3.94 -4.48 -22.16
CA GLY A 319 4.45 -5.78 -21.75
C GLY A 319 3.49 -6.66 -20.96
N TRP A 320 2.25 -6.21 -20.69
CA TRP A 320 1.24 -7.07 -20.05
C TRP A 320 0.88 -8.23 -20.98
N LYS A 321 0.88 -9.46 -20.45
CA LYS A 321 0.58 -10.67 -21.21
C LYS A 321 -0.63 -11.35 -20.59
N TYR A 322 -1.74 -11.36 -21.32
CA TYR A 322 -2.88 -12.19 -20.97
C TYR A 322 -2.51 -13.66 -21.17
N SER A 323 -2.51 -14.41 -20.08
CA SER A 323 -1.92 -15.74 -20.00
C SER A 323 -2.88 -16.82 -20.50
N THR A 324 -4.15 -16.75 -20.08
CA THR A 324 -5.16 -17.75 -20.39
C THR A 324 -6.03 -17.39 -21.59
N ASP A 325 -6.73 -18.39 -22.15
CA ASP A 325 -7.64 -18.16 -23.26
C ASP A 325 -8.83 -17.28 -22.87
N LYS A 326 -9.31 -17.40 -21.63
CA LYS A 326 -10.33 -16.47 -21.12
C LYS A 326 -9.78 -15.05 -21.02
N GLU A 327 -8.61 -14.86 -20.42
CA GLU A 327 -7.98 -13.54 -20.33
C GLU A 327 -7.77 -12.90 -21.71
N LYS A 328 -7.28 -13.67 -22.69
CA LYS A 328 -7.09 -13.23 -24.08
C LYS A 328 -8.40 -12.90 -24.79
N LYS A 329 -9.50 -13.60 -24.44
CA LYS A 329 -10.85 -13.38 -24.97
C LYS A 329 -11.50 -12.14 -24.38
N TYR A 330 -11.50 -12.00 -23.05
CA TYR A 330 -12.20 -10.92 -22.37
C TYR A 330 -11.43 -9.60 -22.38
N ARG A 331 -10.08 -9.64 -22.31
CA ARG A 331 -9.18 -8.46 -22.30
C ARG A 331 -9.65 -7.36 -21.34
N ASN A 332 -9.25 -6.11 -21.58
CA ASN A 332 -9.74 -4.92 -20.89
C ASN A 332 -9.70 -5.06 -19.35
N GLY A 333 -8.49 -5.30 -18.84
CA GLY A 333 -8.32 -5.50 -17.41
C GLY A 333 -8.78 -6.85 -16.89
N ALA A 334 -9.12 -7.83 -17.73
CA ALA A 334 -9.49 -9.18 -17.26
C ALA A 334 -8.30 -9.92 -16.62
N ILE A 335 -8.55 -10.55 -15.47
CA ILE A 335 -7.67 -11.56 -14.86
C ILE A 335 -8.54 -12.75 -14.50
N GLU A 336 -8.12 -13.95 -14.89
CA GLU A 336 -8.81 -15.19 -14.53
C GLU A 336 -8.36 -15.65 -13.14
N CYS A 337 -9.34 -15.85 -12.25
CA CYS A 337 -9.11 -16.37 -10.91
C CYS A 337 -8.42 -17.74 -10.98
N PRO A 338 -7.23 -17.91 -10.37
CA PRO A 338 -6.53 -19.19 -10.37
C PRO A 338 -7.27 -20.28 -9.58
N TYR A 339 -8.22 -19.93 -8.71
CA TYR A 339 -8.97 -20.89 -7.89
C TYR A 339 -10.16 -21.53 -8.61
N CYS A 340 -11.04 -20.73 -9.23
CA CYS A 340 -12.28 -21.23 -9.86
C CYS A 340 -12.38 -20.93 -11.36
N GLY A 341 -11.44 -20.17 -11.93
CA GLY A 341 -11.49 -19.80 -13.35
C GLY A 341 -12.46 -18.67 -13.69
N GLN A 342 -13.09 -18.01 -12.71
CA GLN A 342 -13.92 -16.83 -12.94
C GLN A 342 -13.08 -15.64 -13.40
N ILE A 343 -13.61 -14.87 -14.34
CA ILE A 343 -12.98 -13.62 -14.75
C ILE A 343 -13.31 -12.52 -13.76
N THR A 344 -12.27 -11.80 -13.37
CA THR A 344 -12.30 -10.61 -12.54
C THR A 344 -11.89 -9.39 -13.34
N TYR A 345 -12.26 -8.20 -12.85
CA TYR A 345 -12.02 -6.91 -13.49
C TYR A 345 -11.51 -5.87 -12.47
N PRO A 346 -11.07 -4.68 -12.92
CA PRO A 346 -10.64 -3.61 -12.02
C PRO A 346 -11.65 -3.24 -10.93
N TYR A 347 -12.96 -3.29 -11.22
CA TYR A 347 -13.97 -3.01 -10.20
C TYR A 347 -14.07 -4.06 -9.08
N ASP A 348 -13.42 -5.21 -9.21
CA ASP A 348 -13.33 -6.24 -8.15
C ASP A 348 -12.19 -5.94 -7.15
N MET A 349 -11.49 -4.80 -7.30
CA MET A 349 -10.53 -4.32 -6.31
C MET A 349 -11.21 -4.01 -4.98
N PRO A 350 -10.70 -4.52 -3.85
CA PRO A 350 -11.24 -4.22 -2.54
C PRO A 350 -10.73 -2.87 -2.02
N LEU A 351 -11.00 -1.78 -2.74
CA LEU A 351 -10.69 -0.43 -2.26
C LEU A 351 -11.68 -0.06 -1.16
N ILE A 352 -11.23 -0.13 0.09
CA ILE A 352 -11.96 0.44 1.22
C ILE A 352 -11.40 1.83 1.48
N MET A 353 -12.25 2.84 1.29
CA MET A 353 -12.11 4.10 2.02
C MET A 353 -12.68 3.88 3.41
N GLN A 354 -11.93 4.20 4.46
CA GLN A 354 -12.46 4.04 5.82
C GLN A 354 -13.57 5.05 6.03
N THR A 355 -14.77 4.55 6.32
CA THR A 355 -15.93 5.35 6.65
C THR A 355 -16.39 4.94 8.03
N SER A 356 -16.85 5.89 8.84
CA SER A 356 -17.33 5.66 10.21
C SER A 356 -18.62 4.84 10.28
N LEU A 357 -19.23 4.48 9.14
CA LEU A 357 -20.60 3.98 9.02
C LEU A 357 -20.74 2.60 8.35
N ARG A 358 -19.65 1.97 7.89
CA ARG A 358 -19.73 0.63 7.28
C ARG A 358 -19.96 -0.45 8.34
N ASN A 359 -21.12 -1.13 8.26
CA ASN A 359 -21.47 -2.26 9.11
C ASN A 359 -20.82 -3.59 8.66
N GLU A 360 -20.49 -3.74 7.37
CA GLU A 360 -19.88 -4.97 6.85
C GLU A 360 -18.41 -4.76 6.46
N SER A 361 -17.51 -5.47 7.15
CA SER A 361 -16.12 -5.57 6.74
C SER A 361 -15.98 -6.59 5.61
N ILE A 362 -15.33 -6.22 4.51
CA ILE A 362 -14.83 -7.18 3.53
C ILE A 362 -13.95 -8.20 4.30
N PHE A 363 -14.37 -9.47 4.35
CA PHE A 363 -13.80 -10.47 5.27
C PHE A 363 -12.27 -10.57 5.24
N PRO A 364 -11.59 -10.61 4.07
CA PRO A 364 -10.13 -10.56 4.00
C PRO A 364 -9.50 -9.35 4.74
N LEU A 365 -10.13 -8.17 4.65
CA LEU A 365 -9.60 -6.95 5.26
C LEU A 365 -9.83 -6.91 6.79
N TYR A 366 -10.85 -7.61 7.30
CA TYR A 366 -11.04 -7.79 8.74
C TYR A 366 -9.87 -8.54 9.39
N ASN A 367 -9.42 -9.62 8.75
CA ASN A 367 -8.28 -10.40 9.23
C ASN A 367 -6.98 -9.56 9.22
N ILE A 368 -6.76 -8.79 8.16
CA ILE A 368 -5.62 -7.86 8.06
C ILE A 368 -5.65 -6.82 9.19
N LYS A 369 -6.82 -6.25 9.48
CA LYS A 369 -6.98 -5.27 10.59
C LYS A 369 -6.74 -5.91 11.96
N THR A 370 -7.12 -7.17 12.14
CA THR A 370 -6.85 -7.93 13.37
C THR A 370 -5.34 -8.17 13.55
N GLU A 371 -4.65 -8.62 12.50
CA GLU A 371 -3.18 -8.75 12.49
C GLU A 371 -2.47 -7.43 12.77
N LEU A 372 -2.95 -6.32 12.17
CA LEU A 372 -2.45 -4.98 12.46
C LEU A 372 -2.56 -4.64 13.94
N GLY A 373 -3.73 -4.88 14.57
CA GLY A 373 -3.93 -4.63 15.99
C GLY A 373 -2.92 -5.39 16.86
N LEU A 374 -2.62 -6.64 16.52
CA LEU A 374 -1.60 -7.45 17.21
C LEU A 374 -0.18 -6.90 17.02
N LEU A 375 0.19 -6.48 15.80
CA LEU A 375 1.49 -5.84 15.54
C LEU A 375 1.65 -4.56 16.36
N LEU A 376 0.65 -3.68 16.31
CA LEU A 376 0.68 -2.40 17.03
C LEU A 376 0.72 -2.58 18.55
N LYS A 377 0.09 -3.63 19.08
CA LYS A 377 0.10 -3.93 20.52
C LYS A 377 1.46 -4.40 21.04
N ASN A 378 2.25 -5.06 20.20
CA ASN A 378 3.53 -5.65 20.59
C ASN A 378 4.76 -4.88 20.09
N ALA A 379 4.56 -3.82 19.30
CA ALA A 379 5.64 -2.97 18.81
C ALA A 379 6.36 -2.26 19.97
N LYS A 380 7.67 -2.05 19.80
CA LYS A 380 8.50 -1.16 20.63
C LYS A 380 8.69 0.21 19.98
N HIS A 381 8.60 0.25 18.65
CA HIS A 381 8.80 1.45 17.86
C HIS A 381 7.80 1.51 16.70
N ILE A 382 7.19 2.68 16.49
CA ILE A 382 6.26 2.93 15.39
C ILE A 382 6.82 4.06 14.52
N VAL A 383 6.91 3.81 13.22
CA VAL A 383 7.41 4.78 12.23
C VAL A 383 6.24 5.25 11.37
N PHE A 384 5.86 6.51 11.49
CA PHE A 384 4.90 7.18 10.61
C PHE A 384 5.63 7.69 9.37
N ALA A 385 5.65 6.88 8.31
CA ALA A 385 6.30 7.17 7.04
C ALA A 385 5.30 7.85 6.09
N GLY A 386 5.23 9.18 6.11
CA GLY A 386 4.31 9.95 5.26
C GLY A 386 2.82 9.67 5.52
N TYR A 387 2.49 9.10 6.69
CA TYR A 387 1.13 8.80 7.12
C TYR A 387 0.68 9.81 8.17
N SER A 388 -0.46 10.45 7.92
CA SER A 388 -0.96 11.57 8.74
C SER A 388 -1.93 11.16 9.85
N LEU A 389 -2.26 9.87 9.96
CA LEU A 389 -3.27 9.34 10.88
C LEU A 389 -4.60 10.14 10.79
N PRO A 390 -5.29 10.06 9.64
CA PRO A 390 -6.43 10.91 9.34
C PRO A 390 -7.61 10.63 10.29
N THR A 391 -8.58 11.54 10.33
CA THR A 391 -9.68 11.52 11.32
C THR A 391 -10.60 10.33 11.21
N ASP A 392 -10.75 9.81 10.00
CA ASP A 392 -11.55 8.65 9.59
C ASP A 392 -10.90 7.30 9.93
N ASP A 393 -9.58 7.25 10.19
CA ASP A 393 -8.87 6.02 10.59
C ASP A 393 -9.05 5.69 12.09
N ILE A 394 -10.31 5.64 12.53
CA ILE A 394 -10.71 5.45 13.94
C ILE A 394 -10.15 4.12 14.49
N ILE A 395 -10.23 3.04 13.72
CA ILE A 395 -9.75 1.72 14.14
C ILE A 395 -8.26 1.77 14.47
N VAL A 396 -7.46 2.42 13.61
CA VAL A 396 -6.01 2.52 13.79
C VAL A 396 -5.68 3.37 15.01
N LYS A 397 -6.41 4.49 15.21
CA LYS A 397 -6.30 5.32 16.42
C LYS A 397 -6.62 4.53 17.68
N THR A 398 -7.70 3.75 17.67
CA THR A 398 -8.10 2.89 18.79
C THR A 398 -7.00 1.86 19.11
N PHE A 399 -6.37 1.27 18.10
CA PHE A 399 -5.23 0.38 18.32
C PHE A 399 -4.06 1.10 18.99
N PHE A 400 -3.68 2.31 18.55
CA PHE A 400 -2.62 3.06 19.25
C PHE A 400 -3.00 3.42 20.67
N MET A 401 -4.21 3.92 20.89
CA MET A 401 -4.70 4.26 22.24
C MET A 401 -4.69 3.03 23.15
N SER A 402 -5.11 1.86 22.64
CA SER A 402 -5.06 0.61 23.38
C SER A 402 -3.63 0.13 23.64
N SER A 403 -2.73 0.25 22.67
CA SER A 403 -1.31 -0.08 22.84
C SER A 403 -0.66 0.80 23.90
N VAL A 404 -0.87 2.13 23.84
CA VAL A 404 -0.33 3.11 24.78
C VAL A 404 -0.94 2.97 26.17
N ALA A 405 -2.22 2.59 26.29
CA ALA A 405 -2.86 2.33 27.57
C ALA A 405 -2.43 1.00 28.22
N GLY A 406 -2.17 -0.03 27.41
CA GLY A 406 -1.78 -1.36 27.87
C GLY A 406 -0.26 -1.58 28.02
N SER A 407 0.56 -0.60 27.62
CA SER A 407 2.01 -0.62 27.78
C SER A 407 2.48 0.49 28.71
N ASP A 408 3.68 0.36 29.27
CA ASP A 408 4.35 1.49 29.90
C ASP A 408 4.53 2.57 28.84
N ARG A 409 3.83 3.70 29.00
CA ARG A 409 3.84 4.84 28.07
C ARG A 409 5.24 5.36 27.76
N ASN A 410 6.24 5.03 28.58
CA ASN A 410 7.63 5.40 28.35
C ASN A 410 8.40 4.44 27.43
N LYS A 411 7.84 3.27 27.10
CA LYS A 411 8.49 2.21 26.31
C LYS A 411 8.20 2.29 24.83
N LEU A 412 6.98 2.66 24.42
CA LEU A 412 6.63 2.77 23.01
C LEU A 412 7.23 4.05 22.42
N LYS A 413 8.11 3.90 21.43
CA LYS A 413 8.78 5.02 20.75
C LYS A 413 8.13 5.33 19.40
N CYS A 414 8.29 6.56 18.95
CA CYS A 414 7.69 7.06 17.73
C CYS A 414 8.71 7.81 16.86
N THR A 415 8.76 7.48 15.58
CA THR A 415 9.45 8.27 14.56
C THR A 415 8.43 8.80 13.57
N ILE A 416 8.46 10.10 13.29
CA ILE A 416 7.61 10.73 12.27
C ILE A 416 8.51 11.16 11.11
N ILE A 417 8.18 10.72 9.91
CA ILE A 417 8.83 11.16 8.68
C ILE A 417 7.76 11.88 7.87
N ASN A 418 7.92 13.19 7.73
CA ASN A 418 7.07 14.02 6.90
C ASN A 418 7.94 14.91 6.01
N HIS A 419 7.32 15.67 5.12
CA HIS A 419 8.02 16.56 4.21
C HIS A 419 7.71 18.03 4.56
N ASP A 420 8.77 18.82 4.64
CA ASP A 420 8.70 20.29 4.66
C ASP A 420 9.85 20.83 3.81
N GLU A 421 9.51 21.60 2.77
CA GLU A 421 10.46 22.12 1.79
C GLU A 421 11.59 22.93 2.45
N LYS A 422 11.28 23.67 3.52
CA LYS A 422 12.26 24.48 4.26
C LYS A 422 13.34 23.65 4.96
N TYR A 423 13.08 22.36 5.16
CA TYR A 423 13.94 21.44 5.91
C TYR A 423 14.53 20.33 5.02
N LEU A 424 14.43 20.44 3.70
CA LEU A 424 14.93 19.44 2.75
C LEU A 424 16.42 19.11 2.98
N ASN A 425 17.23 20.13 3.30
CA ASN A 425 18.67 20.02 3.52
C ASN A 425 19.04 19.82 5.01
N SER A 426 18.07 19.63 5.91
CA SER A 426 18.34 19.43 7.33
C SER A 426 18.68 17.97 7.62
N ASP A 427 19.94 17.68 7.96
CA ASP A 427 20.37 16.35 8.45
C ASP A 427 19.95 16.06 9.90
N LYS A 428 19.24 16.99 10.55
CA LYS A 428 18.94 16.91 11.99
C LYS A 428 17.55 16.32 12.24
N TRP A 429 17.51 15.23 12.99
CA TRP A 429 16.31 14.81 13.70
C TRP A 429 15.87 15.89 14.71
N ILE A 430 14.57 16.17 14.73
CA ILE A 430 13.93 17.10 15.67
C ILE A 430 13.34 16.27 16.81
N SER A 431 13.64 16.64 18.06
CA SER A 431 13.13 15.96 19.25
C SER A 431 12.94 16.96 20.40
N GLY A 432 12.12 16.59 21.40
CA GLY A 432 11.93 17.40 22.60
C GLY A 432 11.38 18.80 22.30
N GLU A 433 11.97 19.82 22.91
CA GLU A 433 11.57 21.22 22.78
C GLU A 433 11.61 21.72 21.33
N LYS A 434 12.53 21.21 20.50
CA LYS A 434 12.61 21.60 19.08
C LYS A 434 11.36 21.20 18.30
N ILE A 435 10.64 20.16 18.71
CA ILE A 435 9.33 19.82 18.13
C ILE A 435 8.32 20.91 18.49
N VAL A 436 8.32 21.39 19.74
CA VAL A 436 7.43 22.46 20.20
C VAL A 436 7.69 23.75 19.42
N ASP A 437 8.96 24.10 19.22
CA ASP A 437 9.36 25.29 18.47
C ASP A 437 8.88 25.20 17.02
N TYR A 438 9.14 24.08 16.34
CA TYR A 438 8.63 23.83 14.98
C TYR A 438 7.10 23.95 14.90
N LEU A 439 6.37 23.39 15.88
CA LEU A 439 4.91 23.45 15.94
C LEU A 439 4.34 24.86 16.19
N LYS A 440 5.11 25.73 16.87
CA LYS A 440 4.75 27.14 17.08
C LYS A 440 5.01 27.95 15.82
N GLU A 441 6.18 27.80 15.21
CA GLU A 441 6.59 28.53 14.01
C GLU A 441 5.72 28.19 12.79
N ASN A 442 5.28 26.92 12.66
CA ASN A 442 4.55 26.43 11.50
C ASN A 442 3.07 26.14 11.81
N LYS A 443 2.48 26.93 12.72
CA LYS A 443 1.09 26.73 13.18
C LYS A 443 0.10 26.72 12.00
N GLY A 444 -0.70 25.67 11.90
CA GLY A 444 -1.77 25.56 10.91
C GLY A 444 -1.40 24.84 9.60
N THR A 445 -0.11 24.59 9.34
CA THR A 445 0.32 23.77 8.20
C THR A 445 -0.19 22.33 8.33
N SER A 446 -0.32 21.62 7.21
CA SER A 446 -0.68 20.18 7.22
C SER A 446 0.36 19.36 7.98
N THR A 447 1.64 19.66 7.79
CA THR A 447 2.77 19.01 8.46
C THR A 447 2.73 19.21 9.98
N SER A 448 2.49 20.43 10.46
CA SER A 448 2.41 20.69 11.91
C SER A 448 1.16 20.07 12.55
N ARG A 449 0.02 20.04 11.85
CA ARG A 449 -1.19 19.33 12.31
C ARG A 449 -0.96 17.82 12.42
N CYS A 450 -0.28 17.22 11.44
CA CYS A 450 0.11 15.81 11.45
C CYS A 450 1.01 15.48 12.66
N ILE A 451 2.11 16.23 12.82
CA ILE A 451 3.05 16.02 13.94
C ILE A 451 2.34 16.18 15.28
N ARG A 452 1.50 17.20 15.44
CA ARG A 452 0.72 17.43 16.66
C ARG A 452 -0.19 16.24 16.98
N SER A 453 -1.00 15.80 16.01
CA SER A 453 -1.93 14.67 16.17
C SER A 453 -1.22 13.40 16.66
N ILE A 454 -0.05 13.09 16.10
CA ILE A 454 0.73 11.92 16.51
C ILE A 454 1.36 12.15 17.90
N CYS A 455 1.94 13.32 18.16
CA CYS A 455 2.51 13.65 19.46
C CYS A 455 1.50 13.63 20.61
N ASP A 456 0.22 13.94 20.34
CA ASP A 456 -0.87 13.85 21.33
C ASP A 456 -1.09 12.40 21.80
N ILE A 457 -0.76 11.41 20.96
CA ILE A 457 -0.86 9.98 21.29
C ILE A 457 0.44 9.46 21.96
N PHE A 458 1.61 9.79 21.41
CA PHE A 458 2.88 9.17 21.80
C PHE A 458 3.72 9.97 22.81
N ASN A 459 3.35 11.23 23.07
CA ASN A 459 4.15 12.22 23.80
C ASN A 459 5.42 12.65 23.04
N ILE A 460 5.71 13.95 23.07
CA ILE A 460 6.91 14.57 22.49
C ILE A 460 8.21 13.91 22.99
N LYS A 461 8.27 13.50 24.26
CA LYS A 461 9.46 12.86 24.85
C LYS A 461 9.84 11.52 24.21
N ASN A 462 8.87 10.82 23.62
CA ASN A 462 9.09 9.54 22.95
C ASN A 462 9.15 9.68 21.42
N THR A 463 9.07 10.91 20.92
CA THR A 463 8.92 11.20 19.49
C THR A 463 10.18 11.87 18.94
N ARG A 464 10.61 11.44 17.77
CA ARG A 464 11.52 12.20 16.91
C ARG A 464 10.92 12.41 15.53
N VAL A 465 11.30 13.50 14.87
CA VAL A 465 10.72 13.92 13.60
C VAL A 465 11.83 14.19 12.59
N SER A 466 11.65 13.71 11.36
CA SER A 466 12.41 14.15 10.19
C SER A 466 11.46 14.80 9.20
N LEU A 467 11.90 15.92 8.63
CA LEU A 467 11.14 16.73 7.67
C LEU A 467 11.66 16.60 6.23
N LYS A 468 12.63 15.70 6.00
CA LYS A 468 13.19 15.42 4.66
C LYS A 468 12.22 14.71 3.70
N GLY A 469 11.18 14.09 4.23
CA GLY A 469 10.28 13.21 3.47
C GLY A 469 10.95 11.92 3.01
N ILE A 470 10.25 11.17 2.15
CA ILE A 470 10.71 9.93 1.54
C ILE A 470 10.88 10.16 0.03
N PRO A 471 11.99 9.70 -0.59
CA PRO A 471 13.08 8.90 -0.01
C PRO A 471 14.15 9.70 0.75
N GLY A 472 14.02 11.03 0.84
CA GLY A 472 15.07 11.94 1.34
C GLY A 472 15.69 11.59 2.69
N VAL A 473 14.88 11.10 3.65
CA VAL A 473 15.37 10.66 4.98
C VAL A 473 16.39 9.52 4.91
N PHE A 474 16.35 8.71 3.85
CA PHE A 474 17.26 7.58 3.65
C PHE A 474 18.49 7.94 2.83
N ILE A 475 18.57 9.16 2.29
CA ILE A 475 19.65 9.58 1.39
C ILE A 475 20.76 10.29 2.17
N LYS A 476 22.00 9.85 1.95
CA LYS A 476 23.24 10.46 2.45
C LYS A 476 24.22 10.55 1.29
N ASN A 477 24.81 11.73 1.07
CA ASN A 477 25.73 11.98 -0.06
C ASN A 477 25.14 11.58 -1.43
N GLY A 478 23.85 11.85 -1.64
CA GLY A 478 23.15 11.56 -2.91
C GLY A 478 22.84 10.08 -3.16
N LYS A 479 23.11 9.18 -2.21
CA LYS A 479 22.82 7.74 -2.32
C LYS A 479 21.98 7.25 -1.15
N LEU A 480 21.20 6.20 -1.38
CA LEU A 480 20.51 5.53 -0.28
C LEU A 480 21.52 4.90 0.68
N SER A 481 21.31 5.12 1.98
CA SER A 481 22.22 4.72 3.04
C SER A 481 21.60 3.63 3.92
N ARG A 482 22.29 2.48 4.02
CA ARG A 482 21.90 1.41 4.96
C ARG A 482 21.89 1.91 6.40
N GLU A 483 22.83 2.78 6.78
CA GLU A 483 22.87 3.38 8.11
C GLU A 483 21.61 4.21 8.38
N SER A 484 21.13 4.97 7.38
CA SER A 484 19.92 5.78 7.52
C SER A 484 18.67 4.92 7.62
N VAL A 485 18.60 3.80 6.89
CA VAL A 485 17.50 2.82 7.03
C VAL A 485 17.50 2.20 8.44
N LEU A 486 18.68 1.80 8.92
CA LEU A 486 18.82 1.27 10.28
C LEU A 486 18.51 2.31 11.36
N ASP A 487 18.95 3.55 11.18
CA ASP A 487 18.62 4.63 12.09
C ASP A 487 17.11 4.83 12.13
N VAL A 488 16.42 4.84 10.99
CA VAL A 488 14.94 4.93 10.96
C VAL A 488 14.26 3.76 11.67
N LEU A 489 14.71 2.51 11.46
CA LEU A 489 14.03 1.34 12.03
C LEU A 489 14.40 1.06 13.49
N TYR A 490 15.69 1.18 13.81
CA TYR A 490 16.31 0.82 15.08
C TYR A 490 17.28 1.91 15.56
N PRO A 491 16.77 3.12 15.84
CA PRO A 491 17.62 4.21 16.29
C PRO A 491 18.30 3.88 17.60
N LYS A 492 19.58 4.28 17.74
CA LYS A 492 20.39 3.94 18.91
C LYS A 492 19.82 4.52 20.21
N GLU A 493 19.08 5.62 20.12
CA GLU A 493 18.39 6.25 21.23
C GLU A 493 17.27 5.38 21.80
N TYR A 494 16.64 4.54 20.96
CA TYR A 494 15.53 3.66 21.36
C TYR A 494 16.00 2.21 21.53
N PHE A 495 16.96 1.78 20.72
CA PHE A 495 17.54 0.45 20.68
C PHE A 495 19.05 0.56 20.90
N LYS A 496 19.50 0.47 22.16
CA LYS A 496 20.92 0.63 22.52
C LYS A 496 21.85 -0.31 21.73
N GLU A 497 21.39 -1.51 21.44
CA GLU A 497 22.11 -2.52 20.66
C GLU A 497 21.95 -2.36 19.13
N GLY A 498 21.09 -1.44 18.69
CA GLY A 498 20.81 -1.19 17.27
C GLY A 498 20.00 -2.29 16.61
N PHE A 499 20.43 -2.68 15.40
CA PHE A 499 19.77 -3.73 14.63
C PHE A 499 19.77 -5.06 15.43
N PRO A 500 18.62 -5.70 15.61
CA PRO A 500 18.36 -6.75 16.60
C PRO A 500 18.97 -8.15 16.38
N ILE A 501 20.24 -8.23 16.00
CA ILE A 501 20.90 -9.51 15.75
C ILE A 501 21.33 -10.24 17.05
N ASN A 502 21.41 -9.51 18.17
CA ASN A 502 21.85 -10.00 19.48
C ASN A 502 20.73 -10.38 20.46
N ARG A 503 19.46 -10.28 20.03
CA ARG A 503 18.26 -10.59 20.83
C ARG A 503 18.21 -12.01 21.39
#